data_AF-A0A9Q0FP65-F1
#
_entry.id   AF-A0A9Q0FP65-F1
#
_cell.length_a   1.000
_cell.length_b   1.000
_cell.length_c   1.000
_cell.angle_alpha   90.00
_cell.angle_beta   90.00
_cell.angle_gamma   90.00
#
_symmetry.space_group_name_H-M   'P 1'
#
loop_
_entity.id
_entity.type
_entity.pdbx_description
1 polymer ?
#
loop_
_entity_poly.entity_id
_entity_poly.type
_entity_poly.pdbx_seq_one_letter_code
_entity_poly.pdbx_strand_id
1 'polypeptide(L)' 'MAVVASPVMIHSIEEIPNFTHHACGLCINVGTISHDWLPAVKLAAIVVNDRSWFLDQSPLWSQGFGNRA' A
#
# COMPACT_ATOMS: atom_id res chain seq x y z
N MET A 1 5.31 18.35 13.73
CA MET A 1 5.01 19.29 12.63
C MET A 1 3.83 18.71 11.86
N ALA A 2 2.78 19.49 11.59
CA ALA A 2 1.68 19.03 10.73
C ALA A 2 2.01 19.42 9.28
N VAL A 3 2.05 18.43 8.39
CA VAL A 3 2.15 18.66 6.94
C VAL A 3 0.74 18.77 6.36
N VAL A 4 0.50 19.74 5.48
CA VAL A 4 -0.75 19.80 4.71
C VAL A 4 -0.64 18.73 3.63
N ALA A 5 -1.33 17.60 3.85
CA ALA A 5 -1.48 16.51 2.89
C ALA A 5 -2.96 16.10 2.83
N SER A 6 -3.39 15.53 1.71
CA SER A 6 -4.73 14.97 1.53
C SER A 6 -4.64 13.45 1.46
N PRO A 7 -4.66 12.73 2.61
CA PRO A 7 -4.56 11.28 2.62
C PRO A 7 -5.86 10.63 2.12
N VAL A 8 -5.72 9.55 1.35
CA VAL A 8 -6.81 8.67 0.93
C VAL A 8 -6.38 7.22 1.21
N MET A 9 -7.25 6.45 1.86
CA MET A 9 -7.01 5.03 2.20
C MET A 9 -7.84 4.16 1.27
N ILE A 10 -7.19 3.30 0.48
CA ILE A 10 -7.84 2.48 -0.55
C ILE A 10 -7.36 1.05 -0.39
N HIS A 11 -8.32 0.12 -0.33
CA HIS A 11 -8.06 -1.31 -0.28
C HIS A 11 -8.77 -2.07 -1.40
N SER A 12 -9.69 -1.43 -2.14
CA SER A 12 -10.39 -2.04 -3.26
C SER A 12 -9.50 -2.10 -4.50
N ILE A 13 -9.36 -3.29 -5.08
CA ILE A 13 -8.60 -3.53 -6.31
C ILE A 13 -9.15 -2.68 -7.47
N GLU A 14 -10.47 -2.51 -7.54
CA GLU A 14 -11.15 -1.79 -8.62
C GLU A 14 -10.88 -0.29 -8.58
N GLU A 15 -10.66 0.27 -7.38
CA GLU A 15 -10.44 1.70 -7.19
C GLU A 15 -8.97 2.10 -7.37
N ILE A 16 -8.04 1.15 -7.18
CA ILE A 16 -6.60 1.40 -7.23
C ILE A 16 -6.14 2.06 -8.54
N PRO A 17 -6.53 1.59 -9.74
CA PRO A 17 -6.12 2.23 -10.99
C PRO A 17 -6.59 3.68 -11.10
N ASN A 18 -7.81 3.96 -10.64
CA ASN A 18 -8.42 5.29 -10.75
C ASN A 18 -7.73 6.29 -9.81
N PHE A 19 -7.55 5.92 -8.53
CA PHE A 19 -6.99 6.83 -7.54
C PHE A 19 -5.48 6.95 -7.60
N THR A 20 -4.76 5.86 -7.87
CA THR A 20 -3.29 5.87 -7.92
C THR A 20 -2.79 6.74 -9.08
N HIS A 21 -3.56 6.88 -10.15
CA HIS A 21 -3.25 7.79 -11.26
C HIS A 21 -3.19 9.27 -10.83
N HIS A 22 -3.98 9.66 -9.82
CA HIS A 22 -4.02 11.03 -9.29
C HIS A 22 -3.12 11.27 -8.08
N ALA A 23 -2.57 10.20 -7.48
CA ALA A 23 -1.75 10.30 -6.28
C ALA A 23 -0.34 10.85 -6.59
N CYS A 24 0.10 11.85 -5.81
CA CYS A 24 1.47 12.39 -5.89
C CYS A 24 2.52 11.47 -5.24
N GLY A 25 2.07 10.50 -4.45
CA GLY A 25 2.91 9.45 -3.87
C GLY A 25 2.06 8.38 -3.24
N LEU A 26 2.62 7.17 -3.13
CA LEU A 26 1.94 6.01 -2.56
C LEU A 26 2.60 5.61 -1.24
N CYS A 27 1.80 5.44 -0.19
CA CYS A 27 2.24 4.80 1.04
C CYS A 27 1.55 3.44 1.15
N ILE A 28 2.34 2.37 1.19
CA ILE A 28 1.83 1.01 1.41
C ILE A 28 2.14 0.64 2.86
N ASN A 29 1.12 0.65 3.72
CA ASN A 29 1.25 0.14 5.07
C ASN A 29 1.01 -1.37 5.06
N VAL A 30 2.04 -2.14 5.39
CA VAL A 30 1.92 -3.60 5.46
C VAL A 30 1.64 -4.10 6.89
N GLY A 31 1.52 -3.22 7.87
CA GLY A 31 1.53 -3.60 9.28
C GLY A 31 0.40 -4.50 9.76
N THR A 32 -0.73 -4.50 9.05
CA THR A 32 -1.91 -5.35 9.33
C THR A 32 -2.48 -5.99 8.07
N ILE A 33 -1.65 -6.20 7.05
CA ILE A 33 -2.10 -6.71 5.75
C ILE A 33 -2.52 -8.19 5.85
N SER A 34 -3.70 -8.51 5.28
CA SER A 34 -4.16 -9.89 5.09
C SER A 34 -3.70 -10.43 3.74
N HIS A 35 -3.68 -11.75 3.56
CA HIS A 35 -3.39 -12.40 2.27
C HIS A 35 -4.30 -11.88 1.15
N ASP A 36 -5.55 -11.56 1.46
CA ASP A 36 -6.54 -11.05 0.49
C ASP A 36 -6.16 -9.68 -0.10
N TRP A 37 -5.26 -8.94 0.56
CA TRP A 37 -4.85 -7.60 0.15
C TRP A 37 -3.57 -7.62 -0.70
N LEU A 38 -2.87 -8.76 -0.79
CA LEU A 38 -1.66 -8.89 -1.61
C LEU A 38 -1.90 -8.57 -3.10
N PRO A 39 -3.00 -8.98 -3.73
CA PRO A 39 -3.26 -8.60 -5.13
C PRO A 39 -3.45 -7.08 -5.29
N ALA A 40 -4.14 -6.44 -4.34
CA ALA A 40 -4.35 -5.00 -4.33
C ALA A 40 -3.01 -4.25 -4.18
N VAL A 41 -2.16 -4.67 -3.25
CA VAL A 41 -0.84 -4.07 -3.03
C VAL A 41 0.06 -4.22 -4.24
N LYS A 42 0.07 -5.39 -4.89
CA LYS A 42 0.83 -5.60 -6.13
C LYS A 42 0.32 -4.69 -7.24
N LEU A 43 -0.99 -4.56 -7.40
CA LEU A 43 -1.57 -3.69 -8.41
C LEU A 43 -1.20 -2.22 -8.15
N ALA A 44 -1.29 -1.75 -6.91
CA ALA A 44 -0.90 -0.39 -6.55
C ALA A 44 0.58 -0.11 -6.85
N ALA A 45 1.47 -1.06 -6.55
CA ALA A 45 2.90 -0.97 -6.85
C ALA A 45 3.19 -0.96 -8.37
N ILE A 46 2.38 -1.62 -9.19
CA ILE A 46 2.51 -1.57 -10.65
C ILE A 46 2.00 -0.23 -11.19
N VAL A 47 0.85 0.25 -10.71
CA VAL A 47 0.20 1.48 -11.20
C VAL A 47 1.00 2.73 -10.81
N VAL A 48 1.67 2.74 -9.66
CA VAL A 48 2.46 3.89 -9.21
C VAL A 48 3.71 4.15 -10.07
N ASN A 49 4.21 3.12 -10.79
CA ASN A 49 5.34 3.19 -11.72
C ASN A 49 6.51 4.09 -11.22
N ASP A 50 6.89 5.13 -11.98
CA ASP A 50 8.01 6.03 -11.69
C ASP A 50 7.74 7.07 -10.57
N ARG A 51 6.59 7.01 -9.90
CA ARG A 51 6.25 7.97 -8.83
C ARG A 51 6.85 7.52 -7.50
N SER A 52 7.11 8.50 -6.63
CA SER A 52 7.64 8.24 -5.29
C SER A 52 6.68 7.38 -4.48
N TRP A 53 7.15 6.22 -4.03
CA TRP A 53 6.41 5.32 -3.15
C TRP A 53 7.23 4.98 -1.91
N PHE A 54 6.53 4.72 -0.82
CA PHE A 54 7.10 4.36 0.48
C PHE A 54 6.41 3.10 1.00
N LEU A 55 7.20 2.17 1.53
CA LEU A 55 6.72 0.95 2.18
C LEU A 55 6.90 1.09 3.69
N ASP A 56 5.78 1.13 4.41
CA ASP A 56 5.78 1.18 5.87
C ASP A 56 5.69 -0.24 6.43
N GLN A 57 6.84 -0.75 6.87
CA GLN A 57 7.01 -2.09 7.42
C GLN A 57 6.72 -2.13 8.92
N SER A 58 5.87 -3.07 9.36
CA SER A 58 5.68 -3.34 10.79
C SER A 58 6.64 -4.42 11.28
N PRO A 59 7.11 -4.36 12.54
CA PRO A 59 7.86 -5.44 13.19
C PRO A 59 7.14 -6.80 13.16
N LEU A 60 5.81 -6.83 13.04
CA LEU A 60 5.04 -8.07 12.90
C LEU A 60 5.37 -8.83 11.60
N TRP A 61 5.80 -8.14 10.54
CA TRP A 61 6.23 -8.77 9.30
C TRP A 61 7.53 -9.55 9.44
N SER A 62 8.49 -9.04 10.23
CA SER A 62 9.77 -9.72 10.43
C SER A 62 9.64 -11.00 11.29
N GLN A 63 8.53 -11.16 12.00
CA GLN A 63 8.24 -12.34 12.83
C GLN A 63 7.55 -13.49 12.08
N GLY A 64 7.47 -13.41 10.75
CA GLY A 64 7.07 -14.55 9.93
C GLY A 64 5.57 -14.65 9.70
N PHE A 65 5.02 -13.71 8.93
CA PHE A 65 3.77 -13.95 8.20
C PHE A 65 3.94 -15.08 7.14
N GLY A 66 5.16 -15.59 6.93
CA GLY A 66 5.47 -16.74 6.07
C GLY A 66 5.35 -18.12 6.72
N ASN A 67 4.87 -18.25 7.97
CA ASN A 67 4.83 -19.54 8.70
C ASN A 67 3.42 -20.00 9.14
N ARG A 68 2.36 -19.50 8.50
CA ARG A 68 1.01 -20.03 8.71
C ARG A 68 0.35 -20.37 7.37
N ALA A 69 0.63 -21.59 6.92
CA ALA A 69 -0.26 -22.37 6.05
C ALA A 69 -1.51 -22.80 6.84
#